data_AF-A0A3S4J9K7-F1
#
_entry.id   AF-A0A3S4J9K7-F1
#
_cell.length_a   1.000
_cell.length_b   1.000
_cell.length_c   1.000
_cell.angle_alpha   90.00
_cell.angle_beta   90.00
_cell.angle_gamma   90.00
#
_symmetry.space_group_name_H-M   'P 1'
#
loop_
_entity.id
_entity.type
_entity.pdbx_description
1 polymer ?
#
loop_
_entity_poly.entity_id
_entity_poly.type
_entity_poly.pdbx_seq_one_letter_code
_entity_poly.pdbx_strand_id
1 'polypeptide(L)'
;MRGFEYSDCWVDDARLVLANAQMVVRKGGEVLTRTRATAARRENGLWIVEAEDIDTGKKYVWQARGLVNATGPWVQTVLRRRDAPAVAVWHPPDQRQPYRRAARP
;
A
#
# COMPACT_ATOMS: atom_id res chain seq x y z
N MET A 1 -32.31 -32.73 24.53
CA MET A 1 -31.21 -32.43 23.59
C MET A 1 -30.15 -31.65 24.37
N ARG A 2 -28.86 -32.05 24.35
CA ARG A 2 -27.78 -31.27 24.97
C ARG A 2 -27.03 -30.55 23.86
N GLY A 3 -26.99 -29.23 23.91
CA GLY A 3 -26.17 -28.40 23.03
C GLY A 3 -24.87 -28.00 23.73
N PHE A 4 -23.92 -27.48 22.95
CA PHE A 4 -22.69 -26.88 23.44
C PHE A 4 -22.74 -25.38 23.19
N GLU A 5 -22.26 -24.60 24.15
CA GLU A 5 -22.06 -23.15 24.03
C GLU A 5 -20.57 -22.88 23.87
N TYR A 6 -20.22 -21.92 22.99
CA TYR A 6 -18.87 -21.40 22.86
C TYR A 6 -18.94 -19.88 22.67
N SER A 7 -17.89 -19.19 23.07
CA SER A 7 -17.74 -17.74 22.88
C SER A 7 -16.94 -17.44 21.63
N ASP A 8 -17.33 -16.40 20.90
CA ASP A 8 -16.58 -15.83 19.78
C ASP A 8 -16.64 -14.29 19.87
N CYS A 9 -15.79 -13.59 19.13
CA CYS A 9 -15.70 -12.14 19.13
C CYS A 9 -16.29 -11.55 17.85
N TRP A 10 -16.97 -10.41 17.99
CA TRP A 10 -17.42 -9.61 16.87
C TRP A 10 -16.61 -8.31 16.81
N VAL A 11 -16.25 -7.89 15.60
CA VAL A 11 -15.55 -6.62 15.37
C VAL A 11 -16.09 -5.94 14.12
N ASP A 12 -16.02 -4.62 14.11
CA ASP A 12 -16.23 -3.80 12.92
C ASP A 12 -14.96 -3.87 12.05
N ASP A 13 -15.01 -4.66 10.98
CA ASP A 13 -13.89 -4.97 10.10
C ASP A 13 -13.33 -3.72 9.40
N ALA A 14 -14.19 -2.87 8.84
CA ALA A 14 -13.80 -1.64 8.17
C ALA A 14 -13.13 -0.67 9.15
N ARG A 15 -13.65 -0.54 10.38
CA ARG A 15 -13.01 0.31 11.40
C ARG A 15 -11.70 -0.28 11.93
N LEU A 16 -11.56 -1.60 11.96
CA LEU A 16 -10.29 -2.24 12.30
C LEU A 16 -9.20 -1.91 11.25
N VAL A 17 -9.55 -1.90 9.96
CA VAL A 17 -8.63 -1.47 8.89
C VAL A 17 -8.27 0.01 9.06
N LEU A 18 -9.26 0.87 9.30
CA LEU A 18 -9.03 2.31 9.52
C LEU A 18 -8.09 2.56 10.71
N ALA A 19 -8.28 1.84 11.83
CA ALA A 19 -7.42 1.98 13.01
C ALA A 19 -5.95 1.65 12.69
N ASN A 20 -5.69 0.64 11.87
CA ASN A 20 -4.34 0.30 11.41
C ASN A 20 -3.76 1.37 10.48
N ALA A 21 -4.56 1.91 9.54
CA ALA A 21 -4.12 3.01 8.68
C ALA A 21 -3.78 4.28 9.48
N GLN A 22 -4.58 4.61 10.50
CA GLN A 22 -4.28 5.70 11.43
C GLN A 22 -2.98 5.44 12.21
N MET A 23 -2.72 4.20 12.60
CA MET A 23 -1.47 3.83 13.27
C MET A 23 -0.23 4.04 12.39
N VAL A 24 -0.34 3.77 11.07
CA VAL A 24 0.74 4.07 10.12
C VAL A 24 1.10 5.55 10.18
N VAL A 25 0.11 6.44 10.09
CA VAL A 25 0.32 7.90 10.15
C VAL A 25 0.87 8.33 11.52
N ARG A 26 0.32 7.80 12.62
CA ARG A 26 0.82 8.09 13.99
C ARG A 26 2.29 7.71 14.18
N LYS A 27 2.76 6.67 13.47
CA LYS A 27 4.17 6.24 13.49
C LYS A 27 5.03 6.89 12.41
N GLY A 28 4.52 7.92 11.72
CA GLY A 28 5.26 8.68 10.72
C GLY A 28 5.28 8.08 9.31
N GLY A 29 4.45 7.08 9.02
CA GLY A 29 4.28 6.53 7.68
C GLY A 29 3.26 7.31 6.83
N GLU A 30 3.22 7.00 5.53
CA GLU A 30 2.31 7.61 4.56
C GLU A 30 1.25 6.60 4.09
N VAL A 31 0.00 7.04 3.96
CA VAL A 31 -1.13 6.26 3.43
C VAL A 31 -1.77 7.06 2.31
N LEU A 32 -1.77 6.51 1.09
CA LEU A 32 -2.42 7.10 -0.07
C LEU A 32 -3.57 6.21 -0.50
N THR A 33 -4.79 6.74 -0.42
CA THR A 33 -5.98 6.12 -1.02
C THR A 33 -6.14 6.61 -2.46
N ARG A 34 -7.04 5.97 -3.23
CA ARG A 34 -7.34 6.36 -4.61
C ARG A 34 -6.11 6.41 -5.52
N THR A 35 -5.06 5.68 -5.13
CA THR A 35 -3.78 5.62 -5.81
C THR A 35 -3.53 4.16 -6.18
N ARG A 36 -3.47 3.88 -7.47
CA ARG A 36 -3.32 2.52 -8.01
C ARG A 36 -1.87 2.33 -8.46
N ALA A 37 -1.22 1.26 -8.00
CA ALA A 37 0.09 0.88 -8.47
C ALA A 37 -0.02 0.35 -9.91
N THR A 38 0.81 0.89 -10.79
CA THR A 38 0.78 0.61 -12.23
C THR A 38 2.04 -0.12 -12.71
N ALA A 39 3.11 -0.11 -11.92
CA ALA A 39 4.26 -0.97 -12.13
C ALA A 39 5.10 -1.12 -10.86
N ALA A 40 5.76 -2.28 -10.73
CA ALA A 40 6.84 -2.47 -9.78
C ALA A 40 7.95 -3.29 -10.43
N ARG A 41 9.19 -2.82 -10.31
CA ARG A 41 10.36 -3.53 -10.85
C ARG A 41 11.60 -3.28 -10.00
N ARG A 42 12.61 -4.13 -10.14
CA ARG A 42 13.88 -3.98 -9.43
C ARG A 42 14.92 -3.33 -10.33
N GLU A 43 15.52 -2.24 -9.88
CA GLU A 43 16.62 -1.55 -10.56
C GLU A 43 17.70 -1.21 -9.53
N ASN A 44 18.97 -1.52 -9.82
CA ASN A 44 20.12 -1.18 -8.97
C ASN A 44 19.95 -1.57 -7.48
N GLY A 45 19.31 -2.71 -7.22
CA GLY A 45 19.08 -3.22 -5.85
C GLY A 45 17.89 -2.60 -5.12
N LEU A 46 17.17 -1.64 -5.72
CA LEU A 46 15.96 -1.02 -5.18
C LEU A 46 14.72 -1.41 -6.00
N TRP A 47 13.56 -1.35 -5.36
CA TRP A 47 12.27 -1.38 -6.03
C TRP A 47 11.94 0.01 -6.57
N ILE A 48 11.58 0.08 -7.84
CA ILE A 48 10.95 1.23 -8.47
C ILE A 48 9.46 0.93 -8.57
N VAL A 49 8.64 1.74 -7.90
CA VAL A 49 7.19 1.60 -7.86
C VAL A 49 6.56 2.80 -8.55
N GLU A 50 5.73 2.55 -9.55
CA GLU A 50 4.93 3.55 -10.24
C GLU A 50 3.48 3.42 -9.79
N ALA A 51 2.81 4.55 -9.63
CA ALA A 51 1.39 4.59 -9.36
C ALA A 51 0.72 5.81 -9.99
N GLU A 52 -0.60 5.78 -9.99
CA GLU A 52 -1.46 6.80 -10.55
C GLU A 52 -2.63 7.08 -9.62
N ASP A 53 -2.91 8.36 -9.39
CA ASP A 53 -4.15 8.82 -8.78
C ASP A 53 -5.32 8.57 -9.75
N ILE A 54 -6.31 7.79 -9.34
CA ILE A 54 -7.37 7.32 -10.25
C ILE A 54 -8.37 8.40 -10.65
N ASP A 55 -8.39 9.53 -9.95
CA ASP A 55 -9.31 10.63 -10.25
C ASP A 55 -8.67 11.66 -11.16
N THR A 56 -7.39 11.95 -10.92
CA THR A 56 -6.68 13.05 -11.58
C THR A 56 -5.69 12.56 -12.65
N GLY A 57 -5.37 11.26 -12.67
CA GLY A 57 -4.31 10.70 -13.53
C GLY A 57 -2.90 11.09 -13.11
N LYS A 58 -2.73 11.75 -11.94
CA LYS A 58 -1.42 12.17 -11.47
C LYS A 58 -0.52 10.97 -11.20
N LYS A 59 0.66 10.97 -11.82
CA LYS A 59 1.64 9.88 -11.70
C LYS A 59 2.62 10.10 -10.55
N TYR A 60 3.00 9.00 -9.92
CA TYR A 60 3.96 8.91 -8.84
C TYR A 60 5.02 7.87 -9.16
N VAL A 61 6.25 8.11 -8.68
CA VAL A 61 7.34 7.15 -8.71
C VAL A 61 8.05 7.18 -7.37
N TRP A 62 8.23 6.01 -6.75
CA TRP A 62 9.01 5.84 -5.52
C TRP A 62 10.12 4.83 -5.68
N GLN A 63 11.16 4.98 -4.85
CA GLN A 63 12.19 3.98 -4.65
C GLN A 63 12.06 3.36 -3.26
N ALA A 64 12.14 2.04 -3.15
CA ALA A 64 12.01 1.33 -1.88
C ALA A 64 13.00 0.16 -1.77
N ARG A 65 13.46 -0.14 -0.55
CA ARG A 65 14.34 -1.32 -0.29
C ARG A 65 13.56 -2.63 -0.27
N GLY A 66 12.29 -2.56 0.13
CA GLY A 66 11.36 -3.69 0.18
C GLY A 66 10.03 -3.31 -0.45
N LEU A 67 9.29 -4.33 -0.87
CA LEU A 67 7.96 -4.19 -1.44
C LEU A 67 7.09 -5.32 -0.89
N VAL A 68 5.88 -4.99 -0.43
CA VAL A 68 4.91 -5.96 0.06
C VAL A 68 3.71 -5.96 -0.90
N ASN A 69 3.32 -7.14 -1.37
CA ASN A 69 2.08 -7.31 -2.14
C ASN A 69 0.98 -7.83 -1.21
N ALA A 70 0.13 -6.93 -0.73
CA ALA A 70 -1.01 -7.21 0.14
C ALA A 70 -2.35 -6.90 -0.54
N THR A 71 -2.46 -7.20 -1.83
CA THR A 71 -3.60 -6.80 -2.67
C THR A 71 -4.75 -7.82 -2.70
N GLY A 72 -4.84 -8.70 -1.70
CA GLY A 72 -5.97 -9.62 -1.53
C GLY A 72 -6.28 -10.44 -2.81
N PRO A 73 -7.54 -10.45 -3.30
CA PRO A 73 -7.92 -11.18 -4.52
C PRO A 73 -7.08 -10.85 -5.76
N TRP A 74 -6.45 -9.68 -5.80
CA TRP A 74 -5.65 -9.22 -6.94
C TRP A 74 -4.18 -9.66 -6.88
N VAL A 75 -3.75 -10.37 -5.83
CA VAL A 75 -2.33 -10.74 -5.61
C VAL A 75 -1.67 -11.38 -6.82
N GLN A 76 -2.38 -12.29 -7.51
CA GLN A 76 -1.87 -12.95 -8.72
C GLN A 76 -1.85 -12.00 -9.92
N THR A 77 -2.82 -11.10 -10.02
CA THR A 77 -2.86 -10.08 -11.06
C THR A 77 -1.64 -9.19 -10.95
N VAL A 78 -1.27 -8.69 -9.77
CA VAL A 78 -0.08 -7.83 -9.58
C VAL A 78 1.22 -8.53 -9.98
N LEU A 79 1.30 -9.84 -9.73
CA LEU A 79 2.48 -10.63 -10.06
C LEU A 79 2.60 -10.88 -11.57
N ARG A 80 1.48 -10.95 -12.29
CA ARG A 80 1.41 -11.30 -13.71
C ARG A 80 1.23 -10.11 -14.64
N ARG A 81 0.51 -9.09 -14.18
CA ARG A 81 0.14 -7.85 -14.84
C ARG A 81 0.53 -6.71 -13.90
N ARG A 82 1.10 -5.64 -14.46
CA ARG A 82 1.70 -4.56 -13.67
C ARG A 82 0.67 -3.70 -12.91
N ASP A 83 -0.62 -4.04 -12.95
CA ASP A 83 -1.72 -3.20 -12.48
C ASP A 83 -2.35 -3.76 -11.20
N ALA A 84 -2.36 -2.96 -10.13
CA ALA A 84 -2.94 -3.36 -8.85
C ALA A 84 -3.37 -2.17 -7.98
N PRO A 85 -4.46 -2.26 -7.19
CA PRO A 85 -4.72 -1.28 -6.15
C PRO A 85 -3.54 -1.26 -5.15
N ALA A 86 -2.90 -0.11 -4.94
CA ALA A 86 -1.65 -0.01 -4.16
C ALA A 86 -1.90 -0.07 -2.65
N VAL A 87 -0.89 -0.51 -1.89
CA VAL A 87 -0.83 -0.37 -0.42
C VAL A 87 0.55 0.17 0.01
N ALA A 88 0.48 1.16 0.91
CA ALA A 88 1.46 1.78 1.79
C ALA A 88 2.96 1.68 1.42
N VAL A 89 3.55 2.84 1.10
CA VAL A 89 5.00 3.03 1.09
C VAL A 89 5.40 3.55 2.48
N TRP A 90 6.12 2.76 3.26
CA TRP A 90 6.72 3.23 4.51
C TRP A 90 8.10 3.83 4.23
N HIS A 91 8.27 5.10 4.60
CA HIS A 91 9.56 5.77 4.66
C HIS A 91 9.97 5.91 6.13
N PRO A 92 11.18 5.49 6.53
CA PRO A 92 11.71 5.83 7.84
C PRO A 92 11.88 7.35 7.97
N PRO A 93 11.68 7.93 9.17
CA PRO A 93 11.72 9.37 9.40
C PRO A 93 13.11 10.03 9.22
N ASP A 94 14.20 9.26 9.12
CA ASP A 94 15.58 9.77 9.04
C ASP A 94 16.21 9.69 7.63
N GLN A 95 15.50 10.04 6.57
CA GLN A 95 16.16 10.29 5.28
C GLN A 95 15.67 11.57 4.64
N ARG A 96 16.52 12.60 4.74
CA ARG A 96 16.50 13.83 3.95
C ARG A 96 16.02 13.51 2.54
N GLN A 97 14.89 14.10 2.13
CA GLN A 97 14.29 13.88 0.80
C GLN A 97 15.23 14.34 -0.32
N PRO A 98 15.50 13.47 -1.31
CA PRO A 98 15.47 13.95 -2.70
C PRO A 98 14.58 13.09 -3.63
N TYR A 99 13.82 12.11 -3.13
CA TYR A 99 13.25 11.06 -3.99
C TYR A 99 11.84 11.33 -4.57
N ARG A 100 11.27 12.53 -4.40
CA ARG A 100 10.11 12.96 -5.20
C ARG A 100 10.60 13.57 -6.53
N ARG A 101 10.72 12.77 -7.58
CA ARG A 101 10.58 13.32 -8.94
C ARG A 101 9.11 13.31 -9.29
N ALA A 102 8.48 14.48 -9.24
CA ALA A 102 7.28 14.69 -10.06
C ALA A 102 7.71 14.44 -11.51
N ALA A 103 7.02 13.52 -12.20
CA ALA A 103 7.19 13.41 -13.64
C ALA A 103 6.85 14.79 -14.23
N ARG A 104 7.82 15.44 -14.89
CA ARG A 104 7.58 16.66 -15.65
C ARG A 104 6.63 16.33 -16.83
N PRO A 105 5.79 17.30 -17.25
CA PRO A 105 4.79 17.10 -18.30
C PRO A 105 5.42 16.69 -19.63
#